data_AF-A0A8H9I3T5-F1
#
_entry.id   AF-A0A8H9I3T5-F1
#
_cell.length_a   1.000
_cell.length_b   1.000
_cell.length_c   1.000
_cell.angle_alpha   90.00
_cell.angle_beta   90.00
_cell.angle_gamma   90.00
#
_symmetry.space_group_name_H-M   'P 1'
#
loop_
_entity.id
_entity.type
_entity.pdbx_description
1 polymer ?
#
loop_
_entity_poly.entity_id
_entity_poly.type
_entity_poly.pdbx_seq_one_letter_code
_entity_poly.pdbx_strand_id
1 'polypeptide(L)'
;MQTTQPNQPRRFKQQGFTLIELLIVVAIIGVLAAVGVPQYGNYLDRSAVGACTGELSSYRSAVMSESALSNDDASALASRVAFDFQACDLNDTGDREDVVEAFISDGTSDPIETQRDRGNASEVVIRIQSGRIFAGAPADANAGT
;
A
#
# COMPACT_ATOMS: atom_id res chain seq x y z
N MET A 1 26.19 3.83 74.31
CA MET A 1 25.04 4.62 73.86
C MET A 1 25.36 5.17 72.47
N GLN A 2 24.98 4.46 71.39
CA GLN A 2 25.18 4.91 70.00
C GLN A 2 23.96 5.73 69.56
N THR A 3 24.18 6.96 69.09
CA THR A 3 23.15 7.81 68.49
C THR A 3 22.91 7.40 67.04
N THR A 4 21.69 7.00 66.73
CA THR A 4 21.24 6.74 65.36
C THR A 4 21.23 8.06 64.58
N GLN A 5 22.06 8.19 63.54
CA GLN A 5 22.03 9.36 62.65
C GLN A 5 20.77 9.32 61.76
N PRO A 6 20.06 10.46 61.60
CA PRO A 6 18.88 10.53 60.76
C PRO A 6 19.24 10.45 59.27
N ASN A 7 18.56 9.56 58.54
CA ASN A 7 18.65 9.41 57.10
C ASN A 7 18.00 10.63 56.41
N GLN A 8 18.81 11.57 55.90
CA GLN A 8 18.32 12.75 55.19
C GLN A 8 17.98 12.40 53.73
N PRO A 9 16.73 12.60 53.28
CA PRO A 9 16.35 12.33 51.90
C PRO A 9 17.06 13.32 50.96
N ARG A 10 17.86 12.78 50.03
CA ARG A 10 18.49 13.55 48.95
C ARG A 10 17.39 14.19 48.10
N ARG A 11 17.20 15.51 48.21
CA ARG A 11 16.35 16.24 47.28
C ARG A 11 17.05 16.30 45.91
N PHE A 12 16.58 15.52 44.97
CA PHE A 12 16.92 15.72 43.56
C PHE A 12 16.40 17.10 43.14
N LYS A 13 17.29 18.01 42.77
CA LYS A 13 16.91 19.30 42.19
C LYS A 13 16.18 19.01 40.88
N GLN A 14 14.91 19.38 40.81
CA GLN A 14 14.16 19.36 39.55
C GLN A 14 14.79 20.42 38.63
N GLN A 15 15.59 19.96 37.67
CA GLN A 15 16.07 20.78 36.55
C GLN A 15 14.93 20.82 35.53
N GLY A 16 14.32 21.99 35.35
CA GLY A 16 13.29 22.21 34.34
C GLY A 16 13.92 22.38 32.95
N PHE A 17 13.23 21.92 31.92
CA PHE A 17 13.59 22.13 30.51
C PHE A 17 13.52 23.63 30.18
N THR A 18 14.51 24.16 29.47
CA THR A 18 14.50 25.57 29.07
C THR A 18 13.65 25.77 27.81
N LEU A 19 12.99 26.92 27.69
CA LEU A 19 12.20 27.26 26.48
C LEU A 19 13.09 27.36 25.23
N ILE A 20 14.36 27.72 25.40
CA ILE A 20 15.33 27.80 24.31
C ILE A 20 15.72 26.41 23.79
N GLU A 21 15.86 25.41 24.67
CA GLU A 21 16.08 24.02 24.26
C GLU A 21 14.90 23.51 23.43
N LEU A 22 13.67 23.82 23.85
CA LEU A 22 12.47 23.42 23.10
C LEU A 22 12.36 24.11 21.74
N LEU A 23 12.71 25.39 21.65
CA LEU A 23 12.69 26.14 20.38
C LEU A 23 13.66 25.56 19.34
N ILE A 24 14.85 25.14 19.76
CA ILE A 24 15.83 24.54 18.85
C ILE A 24 15.33 23.18 18.34
N VAL A 25 14.72 22.37 19.21
CA VAL A 25 14.16 21.06 18.82
C VAL A 25 13.06 21.23 17.78
N VAL A 26 12.12 22.16 17.99
CA VAL A 26 11.05 22.42 17.03
C VAL A 26 11.60 22.95 15.70
N ALA A 27 12.63 23.80 15.73
CA ALA A 27 13.28 24.29 14.52
C ALA A 27 13.90 23.16 13.70
N ILE A 28 14.60 22.21 14.34
CA ILE A 28 15.21 21.06 13.66
C ILE A 28 14.13 20.12 13.10
N ILE A 29 13.10 19.79 13.89
CA ILE A 29 11.98 18.95 13.44
C ILE A 29 11.24 19.62 12.26
N GLY A 30 11.08 20.93 12.28
CA GLY A 30 10.45 21.68 11.18
C GLY A 30 11.20 21.53 9.84
N VAL A 31 12.53 21.61 9.86
CA VAL A 31 13.36 21.40 8.65
C VAL A 31 13.27 19.95 8.18
N LEU A 32 13.36 18.98 9.09
CA LEU A 32 13.25 17.55 8.75
C LEU A 32 11.87 17.20 8.17
N ALA A 33 10.80 17.72 8.76
CA ALA A 33 9.44 17.47 8.30
C ALA A 33 9.18 18.07 6.91
N ALA A 34 9.71 19.26 6.62
CA ALA A 34 9.55 19.91 5.31
C ALA A 34 10.13 19.05 4.16
N VAL A 35 11.23 18.34 4.39
CA VAL A 35 11.85 17.45 3.39
C VAL A 35 11.27 16.02 3.46
N GLY A 36 10.93 15.54 4.65
CA GLY A 36 10.51 14.15 4.88
C GLY A 36 9.06 13.85 4.45
N VAL A 37 8.13 14.77 4.70
CA VAL A 37 6.70 14.58 4.36
C VAL A 37 6.47 14.29 2.87
N PRO A 38 7.03 15.05 1.90
CA PRO A 38 6.79 14.75 0.49
C PRO A 38 7.40 13.42 0.04
N GLN A 39 8.50 12.97 0.66
CA GLN A 39 9.11 11.69 0.31
C GLN A 39 8.30 10.49 0.82
N TYR A 40 7.64 10.64 1.96
CA TYR A 40 6.84 9.58 2.56
C TYR A 40 5.63 9.19 1.69
N GLY A 41 4.99 10.16 1.02
CA GLY A 41 3.91 9.89 0.07
C GLY A 41 4.32 8.94 -1.05
N ASN A 42 5.40 9.27 -1.77
CA ASN A 42 5.93 8.42 -2.85
C ASN A 42 6.29 6.99 -2.38
N TYR A 43 6.71 6.84 -1.12
CA TYR A 43 6.99 5.53 -0.54
C TYR A 43 5.72 4.71 -0.32
N LEU A 44 4.65 5.33 0.19
CA LEU A 44 3.35 4.68 0.34
C LEU A 44 2.78 4.24 -1.02
N ASP A 45 2.97 5.05 -2.06
CA ASP A 45 2.49 4.75 -3.42
C ASP A 45 3.19 3.52 -3.99
N ARG A 46 4.52 3.50 -3.92
CA ARG A 46 5.31 2.34 -4.37
C ARG A 46 4.99 1.08 -3.56
N SER A 47 4.77 1.23 -2.26
CA SER A 47 4.37 0.12 -1.40
C SER A 47 3.00 -0.42 -1.78
N ALA A 48 2.05 0.45 -2.13
CA ALA A 48 0.73 0.05 -2.57
C ALA A 48 0.76 -0.66 -3.92
N VAL A 49 1.51 -0.13 -4.89
CA VAL A 49 1.74 -0.78 -6.19
C VAL A 49 2.36 -2.17 -6.00
N GLY A 50 3.39 -2.29 -5.15
CA GLY A 50 4.04 -3.56 -4.84
C GLY A 50 3.08 -4.58 -4.22
N ALA A 51 2.30 -4.17 -3.21
CA ALA A 51 1.28 -5.03 -2.60
C ALA A 51 0.25 -5.49 -3.64
N CYS A 52 -0.21 -4.55 -4.47
CA CYS A 52 -1.21 -4.80 -5.47
C CYS A 52 -0.75 -5.79 -6.56
N THR A 53 0.46 -5.60 -7.11
CA THR A 53 1.05 -6.56 -8.05
C THR A 53 1.22 -7.96 -7.46
N GLY A 54 1.52 -8.07 -6.16
CA GLY A 54 1.60 -9.34 -5.45
C GLY A 54 0.26 -10.07 -5.33
N GLU A 55 -0.81 -9.32 -5.03
CA GLU A 55 -2.17 -9.84 -5.02
C GLU A 55 -2.59 -10.33 -6.41
N LEU A 56 -2.38 -9.53 -7.46
CA LEU A 56 -2.71 -9.93 -8.83
C LEU A 56 -1.94 -11.16 -9.30
N SER A 57 -0.67 -11.29 -8.92
CA SER A 57 0.14 -12.47 -9.27
C SER A 57 -0.40 -13.75 -8.62
N SER A 58 -0.87 -13.63 -7.38
CA SER A 58 -1.53 -14.72 -6.65
C SER A 58 -2.89 -15.05 -7.27
N TYR A 59 -3.67 -14.02 -7.61
CA TYR A 59 -4.96 -14.18 -8.28
C TYR A 59 -4.81 -14.85 -9.65
N ARG A 60 -3.84 -14.42 -10.47
CA ARG A 60 -3.52 -15.05 -11.76
C ARG A 60 -3.27 -16.54 -11.63
N SER A 61 -2.49 -16.93 -10.62
CA SER A 61 -2.18 -18.34 -10.37
C SER A 61 -3.44 -19.15 -10.04
N ALA A 62 -4.35 -18.58 -9.25
CA ALA A 62 -5.64 -19.19 -8.93
C ALA A 62 -6.54 -19.31 -10.18
N VAL A 63 -6.66 -18.24 -10.97
CA VAL A 63 -7.41 -18.22 -12.24
C VAL A 63 -6.89 -19.26 -13.21
N MET A 64 -5.58 -19.32 -13.42
CA MET A 64 -4.95 -20.30 -14.33
C MET A 64 -5.15 -21.74 -13.87
N SER A 65 -5.22 -21.99 -12.55
CA SER A 65 -5.50 -23.32 -12.02
C SER A 65 -6.95 -23.76 -12.26
N GLU A 66 -7.91 -22.85 -12.12
CA GLU A 66 -9.33 -23.16 -12.34
C GLU A 66 -9.64 -23.27 -13.85
N SER A 67 -9.06 -22.40 -14.68
CA SER A 67 -9.23 -22.46 -16.15
C SER A 67 -8.60 -23.72 -16.76
N ALA A 68 -7.65 -24.36 -16.08
CA ALA A 68 -7.09 -25.64 -16.52
C ALA A 68 -8.02 -26.83 -16.20
N LEU A 69 -8.93 -26.67 -15.23
CA LEU A 69 -9.87 -27.71 -14.79
C LEU A 69 -11.24 -27.60 -15.49
N SER A 70 -11.62 -26.38 -15.87
CA SER A 70 -12.92 -26.05 -16.45
C SER A 70 -12.75 -25.21 -17.71
N ASN A 71 -13.51 -25.48 -18.77
CA ASN A 71 -13.55 -24.63 -19.98
C ASN A 71 -14.51 -23.44 -19.79
N ASP A 72 -14.47 -22.83 -18.62
CA ASP A 72 -15.34 -21.72 -18.24
C ASP A 72 -14.85 -20.42 -18.91
N ASP A 73 -15.79 -19.56 -19.29
CA ASP A 73 -15.49 -18.22 -19.79
C ASP A 73 -15.00 -17.29 -18.67
N ALA A 74 -14.42 -16.14 -19.04
CA ALA A 74 -13.82 -15.20 -18.08
C ALA A 74 -14.78 -14.74 -16.96
N SER A 75 -16.06 -14.52 -17.28
CA SER A 75 -17.09 -14.14 -16.29
C SER A 75 -17.39 -15.23 -15.26
N ALA A 76 -17.41 -16.48 -15.69
CA ALA A 76 -17.58 -17.61 -14.79
C ALA A 76 -16.35 -17.75 -13.88
N LEU A 77 -15.14 -17.60 -14.41
CA LEU A 77 -13.90 -17.64 -13.62
C LEU A 77 -13.77 -16.45 -12.65
N ALA A 78 -14.14 -15.24 -13.06
CA ALA A 78 -14.13 -14.05 -12.20
C ALA A 78 -15.04 -14.20 -10.98
N SER A 79 -16.19 -14.86 -11.14
CA SER A 79 -17.13 -15.16 -10.05
C SER A 79 -16.72 -16.37 -9.20
N ARG A 80 -16.19 -17.44 -9.82
CA ARG A 80 -15.83 -18.69 -9.13
C ARG A 80 -14.55 -18.56 -8.32
N VAL A 81 -13.56 -17.84 -8.84
CA VAL A 81 -12.29 -17.60 -8.15
C VAL A 81 -12.52 -16.48 -7.15
N ALA A 82 -12.99 -16.87 -5.96
CA ALA A 82 -13.09 -15.98 -4.83
C ALA A 82 -11.68 -15.60 -4.37
N PHE A 83 -11.39 -14.30 -4.43
CA PHE A 83 -10.14 -13.71 -3.99
C PHE A 83 -10.46 -12.39 -3.32
N ASP A 84 -9.98 -12.24 -2.10
CA ASP A 84 -10.12 -11.03 -1.30
C ASP A 84 -8.96 -10.11 -1.64
N PHE A 85 -9.27 -9.00 -2.30
CA PHE A 85 -8.26 -8.00 -2.62
C PHE A 85 -8.27 -6.91 -1.57
N GLN A 86 -7.08 -6.60 -1.04
CA GLN A 86 -6.94 -5.60 0.02
C GLN A 86 -6.06 -4.43 -0.43
N ALA A 87 -5.15 -4.65 -1.38
CA ALA A 87 -4.28 -3.64 -1.95
C ALA A 87 -4.79 -3.10 -3.30
N CYS A 88 -5.39 -3.95 -4.14
CA CYS A 88 -6.08 -3.54 -5.38
C CYS A 88 -7.57 -3.75 -5.23
N ASP A 89 -8.37 -2.75 -4.90
CA ASP A 89 -9.82 -2.97 -4.87
C ASP A 89 -10.32 -3.31 -6.30
N LEU A 90 -10.57 -4.60 -6.53
CA LEU A 90 -11.18 -5.21 -7.71
C LEU A 90 -12.48 -5.89 -7.27
N ASN A 91 -13.26 -5.23 -6.42
CA ASN A 91 -14.55 -5.77 -5.96
C ASN A 91 -15.66 -5.55 -6.99
N ASP A 92 -15.47 -4.66 -7.99
CA ASP A 92 -16.36 -4.61 -9.15
C ASP A 92 -16.16 -5.88 -10.00
N THR A 93 -17.27 -6.53 -10.36
CA THR A 93 -17.24 -7.76 -11.15
C THR A 93 -16.74 -7.48 -12.56
N GLY A 94 -17.04 -6.32 -13.14
CA GLY A 94 -16.54 -5.96 -14.48
C GLY A 94 -15.02 -5.89 -14.55
N ASP A 95 -14.39 -5.23 -13.57
CA ASP A 95 -12.93 -5.12 -13.49
C ASP A 95 -12.25 -6.49 -13.31
N ARG A 96 -12.88 -7.39 -12.56
CA ARG A 96 -12.38 -8.78 -12.40
C ARG A 96 -12.46 -9.55 -13.70
N GLU A 97 -13.53 -9.38 -14.48
CA GLU A 97 -13.72 -10.03 -15.77
C GLU A 97 -12.61 -9.64 -16.75
N ASP A 98 -12.31 -8.33 -16.86
CA ASP A 98 -11.25 -7.81 -17.73
C ASP A 98 -9.87 -8.35 -17.34
N VAL A 99 -9.58 -8.42 -16.02
CA VAL A 99 -8.34 -9.01 -15.49
C VAL A 99 -8.23 -10.49 -15.85
N VAL A 100 -9.31 -11.25 -15.63
CA VAL A 100 -9.35 -12.69 -15.89
C VAL A 100 -9.21 -12.99 -17.38
N GLU A 101 -9.91 -12.24 -18.23
CA GLU A 101 -9.80 -12.36 -19.68
C GLU A 101 -8.37 -12.12 -20.14
N ALA A 102 -7.72 -11.05 -19.67
CA ALA A 102 -6.35 -10.74 -20.04
C ALA A 102 -5.34 -11.80 -19.56
N PHE A 103 -5.60 -12.49 -18.44
CA PHE A 103 -4.74 -13.58 -17.97
C PHE A 103 -4.89 -14.87 -18.77
N ILE A 104 -6.11 -15.24 -19.15
CA ILE A 104 -6.39 -16.51 -19.83
C ILE A 104 -6.09 -16.42 -21.32
N SER A 105 -6.41 -15.29 -21.94
CA SER A 105 -6.16 -15.06 -23.38
C SER A 105 -4.72 -14.62 -23.68
N ASP A 106 -3.88 -14.46 -22.66
CA ASP A 106 -2.60 -13.73 -22.76
C ASP A 106 -2.79 -12.34 -23.40
N GLY A 107 -3.97 -11.75 -23.15
CA GLY A 107 -4.48 -10.56 -23.79
C GLY A 107 -3.94 -9.27 -23.18
N THR A 108 -4.53 -8.17 -23.64
CA THR A 108 -4.31 -6.83 -23.07
C THR A 108 -5.60 -6.37 -22.43
N SER A 109 -5.55 -5.98 -21.16
CA SER A 109 -6.68 -5.31 -20.50
C SER A 109 -6.64 -3.82 -20.78
N ASP A 110 -7.81 -3.20 -20.77
CA ASP A 110 -7.91 -1.76 -20.59
C ASP A 110 -7.35 -1.34 -19.21
N PRO A 111 -7.12 -0.04 -19.01
CA PRO A 111 -6.66 0.49 -17.73
C PRO A 111 -7.74 0.34 -16.68
N ILE A 112 -7.44 -0.41 -15.63
CA ILE A 112 -8.37 -0.64 -14.52
C ILE A 112 -7.96 0.26 -13.37
N GLU A 113 -8.81 1.24 -13.07
CA GLU A 113 -8.65 2.16 -11.96
C GLU A 113 -9.16 1.49 -10.68
N THR A 114 -8.26 1.07 -9.79
CA THR A 114 -8.67 0.42 -8.54
C THR A 114 -9.32 1.44 -7.62
N GLN A 115 -10.55 1.16 -7.19
CA GLN A 115 -11.28 2.07 -6.29
C GLN A 115 -10.82 1.90 -4.83
N ARG A 116 -9.76 2.59 -4.40
CA ARG A 116 -9.51 2.73 -2.95
C ARG A 116 -10.35 3.87 -2.37
N ASP A 117 -11.30 3.50 -1.51
CA ASP A 117 -12.29 4.38 -0.88
C ASP A 117 -11.69 5.72 -0.37
N ARG A 118 -12.07 6.78 -1.09
CA ARG A 118 -11.97 8.22 -0.79
C ARG A 118 -11.11 8.64 0.42
N GLY A 119 -9.85 9.01 0.16
CA GLY A 119 -9.32 10.23 0.77
C GLY A 119 -7.88 10.25 1.31
N ASN A 120 -7.12 9.15 1.29
CA ASN A 120 -5.77 9.20 1.88
C ASN A 120 -4.74 8.18 1.38
N ALA A 121 -5.04 7.41 0.35
CA ALA A 121 -4.08 6.49 -0.26
C ALA A 121 -4.08 6.67 -1.77
N SER A 122 -2.91 6.55 -2.39
CA SER A 122 -2.78 6.73 -3.83
C SER A 122 -3.49 5.62 -4.58
N GLU A 123 -4.38 6.02 -5.46
CA GLU A 123 -5.05 5.18 -6.44
C GLU A 123 -4.00 4.38 -7.23
N VAL A 124 -4.24 3.08 -7.41
CA VAL A 124 -3.38 2.22 -8.22
C VAL A 124 -4.12 1.90 -9.50
N VAL A 125 -3.49 2.14 -10.63
CA VAL A 125 -4.02 1.77 -11.93
C VAL A 125 -3.29 0.55 -12.42
N ILE A 126 -4.06 -0.44 -12.87
CA ILE A 126 -3.57 -1.74 -13.33
C ILE A 126 -3.79 -1.85 -14.83
N ARG A 127 -2.82 -2.46 -15.51
CA ARG A 127 -2.95 -2.95 -16.88
C ARG A 127 -2.32 -4.30 -17.01
N ILE A 128 -2.90 -5.15 -17.83
CA ILE A 128 -2.27 -6.39 -18.26
C ILE A 128 -1.94 -6.22 -19.73
N GLN A 129 -0.70 -6.52 -20.14
CA GLN A 129 -0.32 -6.54 -21.55
C GLN A 129 0.46 -7.82 -21.84
N SER A 130 -0.04 -8.62 -22.78
CA SER A 130 0.57 -9.91 -23.14
C SER A 130 0.78 -10.78 -21.90
N GLY A 131 -0.25 -10.84 -21.06
CA GLY A 131 -0.23 -11.54 -19.77
C GLY A 131 0.76 -10.99 -18.74
N ARG A 132 1.42 -9.85 -18.93
CA ARG A 132 2.27 -9.24 -17.89
C ARG A 132 1.47 -8.19 -17.12
N ILE A 133 1.61 -8.20 -15.80
CA ILE A 133 0.95 -7.24 -14.91
C ILE A 133 1.80 -5.96 -14.84
N PHE A 134 1.17 -4.84 -15.14
CA PHE A 134 1.68 -3.49 -14.95
C PHE A 134 0.78 -2.82 -13.93
N ALA A 135 1.35 -2.27 -12.88
CA ALA A 135 0.62 -1.46 -11.92
C ALA A 135 1.44 -0.23 -11.57
N GLY A 136 0.75 0.87 -11.32
CA GLY A 136 1.40 2.15 -11.10
C GLY A 136 0.44 3.20 -10.56
N ALA A 137 0.98 4.39 -10.28
CA ALA A 137 0.17 5.56 -9.97
C ALA A 137 -0.69 5.98 -11.18
N PRO A 138 -1.77 6.77 -10.99
CA PRO A 138 -2.67 7.10 -12.11
C PRO A 138 -1.97 7.87 -13.24
N ALA A 139 -0.91 8.62 -12.91
CA ALA A 139 -0.11 9.38 -13.86
C ALA A 139 0.88 8.53 -14.69
N ASP A 140 1.25 7.31 -14.24
CA ASP A 140 2.27 6.48 -14.88
C ASP A 140 1.69 5.25 -15.61
N ALA A 141 0.49 4.79 -15.26
CA ALA A 141 -0.11 3.60 -15.87
C ALA A 141 -0.48 3.75 -17.35
N ASN A 142 -0.61 4.99 -17.86
CA ASN A 142 -0.80 5.27 -19.30
C ASN A 142 0.51 5.25 -20.11
N ALA A 143 1.68 5.16 -19.47
CA ALA A 143 2.97 5.37 -20.12
C ALA A 143 3.59 4.13 -20.78
N GLY A 144 2.99 2.94 -20.66
CA GLY A 144 3.35 1.76 -21.45
C GLY A 144 4.82 1.35 -21.40
N THR A 145 5.43 1.32 -20.21
CA THR A 145 6.82 0.87 -20.02
C THR A 145 6.91 -0.54 -19.47
#